data_AF-K2PN25-F1
#
_entry.id   AF-K2PN25-F1
#
_cell.length_a   1.000
_cell.length_b   1.000
_cell.length_c   1.000
_cell.angle_alpha   90.00
_cell.angle_beta   90.00
_cell.angle_gamma   90.00
#
_symmetry.space_group_name_H-M   'P 1'
#
loop_
_entity.id
_entity.type
_entity.pdbx_description
1 polymer ?
#
loop_
_entity_poly.entity_id
_entity_poly.type
_entity_poly.pdbx_seq_one_letter_code
_entity_poly.pdbx_strand_id
1 'polypeptide(L)' 'MTVDRSYSPYESIRTYYDRGMMKWGAFATGELTEAQKHFAEEQMIEDSIDRRYRESYDEEWEE' A
#
# COMPACT_ATOMS: atom_id res chain seq x y z
N MET A 1 -18.66 5.19 -18.95
CA MET A 1 -19.54 6.15 -19.64
C MET A 1 -18.74 7.39 -19.92
N THR A 2 -18.54 7.74 -21.20
CA THR A 2 -17.93 9.00 -21.63
C THR A 2 -19.06 9.98 -21.95
N VAL A 3 -19.04 11.16 -21.34
CA VAL A 3 -20.02 12.21 -21.61
C VAL A 3 -19.66 12.86 -22.95
N ASP A 4 -20.60 12.89 -23.89
CA ASP A 4 -20.41 13.65 -25.14
C ASP A 4 -20.48 15.14 -24.85
N ARG A 5 -19.44 15.86 -25.28
CA ARG A 5 -19.26 17.31 -25.08
C ARG A 5 -19.02 18.02 -26.41
N SER A 6 -19.28 17.36 -27.54
CA SER A 6 -19.08 17.88 -28.90
C SER A 6 -19.81 19.19 -29.18
N TYR A 7 -20.90 19.44 -28.45
CA TYR A 7 -21.70 20.66 -28.53
C TYR A 7 -20.99 21.92 -28.02
N SER A 8 -19.90 21.80 -27.25
CA SER A 8 -19.22 22.96 -26.68
C SER A 8 -18.36 23.69 -27.73
N PRO A 9 -18.49 25.02 -27.89
CA PRO A 9 -17.64 25.80 -28.78
C PRO A 9 -16.17 25.80 -28.31
N TYR A 10 -15.94 25.65 -27.01
CA TYR A 10 -14.60 25.63 -26.42
C TYR A 10 -13.95 24.24 -26.58
N GLU A 11 -12.76 24.21 -27.18
CA GLU A 11 -11.96 23.00 -27.36
C GLU A 11 -11.58 22.36 -26.03
N SER A 12 -11.23 23.18 -25.02
CA SER A 12 -10.84 22.75 -23.68
C SER A 12 -11.90 21.89 -22.97
N ILE A 13 -13.17 22.08 -23.29
CA ILE A 13 -14.30 21.31 -22.73
C ILE A 13 -14.51 20.01 -23.52
N ARG A 14 -14.33 20.06 -24.85
CA ARG A 14 -14.45 18.90 -25.74
C ARG A 14 -13.36 17.86 -25.45
N THR A 15 -12.15 18.31 -25.14
CA THR A 15 -10.99 17.47 -24.83
C THR A 15 -10.82 17.24 -23.33
N TYR A 16 -11.74 17.75 -22.49
CA TYR A 16 -11.66 17.59 -21.05
C TYR A 16 -11.81 16.11 -20.66
N TYR A 17 -10.72 15.55 -20.14
CA TYR A 17 -10.73 14.27 -19.47
C TYR A 17 -10.93 14.52 -17.98
N ASP A 18 -12.01 13.98 -17.42
CA ASP A 18 -12.27 14.06 -15.98
C ASP A 18 -11.07 13.50 -15.21
N ARG A 19 -10.41 14.34 -14.42
CA ARG A 19 -9.29 13.91 -13.57
C ARG A 19 -9.73 12.90 -12.52
N GLY A 20 -11.01 12.84 -12.18
CA GLY A 20 -11.59 11.77 -11.33
C GLY A 20 -11.58 10.38 -11.99
N MET A 21 -11.44 10.31 -13.32
CA MET A 21 -11.20 9.06 -14.08
C MET A 21 -9.71 8.73 -14.23
N MET A 22 -8.79 9.63 -13.85
CA MET A 22 -7.40 9.24 -13.69
C MET A 22 -7.35 8.23 -12.55
N LYS A 23 -6.97 7.00 -12.86
CA LYS A 23 -6.87 5.91 -11.89
C LYS A 23 -5.83 6.28 -10.84
N TRP A 24 -6.28 6.82 -9.70
CA TRP A 24 -5.50 6.92 -8.46
C TRP A 24 -5.01 5.55 -7.98
N GLY A 25 -5.51 4.46 -8.58
CA GLY A 25 -5.15 3.09 -8.25
C GLY A 25 -3.66 2.81 -8.20
N ALA A 26 -2.84 3.36 -9.12
CA ALA A 26 -1.40 3.07 -9.12
C ALA A 26 -0.65 3.72 -7.95
N PHE A 27 -1.05 4.93 -7.55
CA PHE A 27 -0.49 5.63 -6.38
C PHE A 27 -1.00 5.02 -5.07
N ALA A 28 -2.27 4.65 -5.01
CA ALA A 28 -2.84 3.97 -3.84
C ALA A 28 -2.20 2.59 -3.60
N THR A 29 -1.94 1.80 -4.65
CA THR A 29 -1.41 0.43 -4.47
C THR A 29 0.09 0.40 -4.19
N GLY A 30 0.89 1.31 -4.77
CA GLY A 30 2.34 1.32 -4.58
C GLY A 30 2.74 1.57 -3.13
N GLU A 31 2.26 2.68 -2.57
CA GLU A 31 2.56 3.08 -1.19
C GLU A 31 1.97 2.11 -0.16
N LEU A 32 0.76 1.57 -0.40
CA LEU A 32 0.17 0.55 0.47
C LEU A 32 0.98 -0.75 0.48
N THR A 33 1.54 -1.16 -0.67
CA THR A 33 2.34 -2.40 -0.75
C THR A 33 3.68 -2.26 -0.02
N GLU A 34 4.32 -1.08 -0.10
CA GLU A 34 5.53 -0.80 0.67
C GLU A 34 5.26 -0.75 2.19
N ALA A 35 4.18 -0.09 2.61
CA ALA A 35 3.79 -0.04 4.02
C ALA A 35 3.49 -1.46 4.57
N GLN A 36 2.83 -2.32 3.79
CA GLN A 36 2.57 -3.71 4.17
C GLN A 36 3.84 -4.55 4.30
N LYS A 37 4.83 -4.34 3.41
CA LYS A 37 6.13 -5.04 3.51
C LYS A 37 6.87 -4.64 4.78
N HIS A 38 6.94 -3.34 5.08
CA HIS A 38 7.61 -2.85 6.28
C HIS A 38 6.99 -3.44 7.55
N PHE A 39 5.66 -3.46 7.62
CA PHE A 39 4.93 -4.03 8.76
C PHE A 39 5.19 -5.54 8.93
N ALA A 40 5.27 -6.29 7.83
CA ALA A 40 5.57 -7.72 7.87
C ALA A 40 7.01 -8.00 8.32
N GLU A 41 7.98 -7.18 7.90
CA GLU A 41 9.38 -7.28 8.34
C GLU A 41 9.52 -6.99 9.84
N GLU A 42 8.84 -5.97 10.36
CA GLU A 42 8.84 -5.65 11.79
C GLU A 42 8.27 -6.80 12.63
N GLN A 43 7.16 -7.42 12.21
CA GLN A 43 6.61 -8.58 12.91
C GLN A 43 7.55 -9.78 12.90
N MET A 44 8.20 -10.07 11.78
CA MET A 44 9.16 -11.18 11.71
C MET A 44 10.35 -10.96 12.65
N ILE A 45 10.81 -9.71 12.79
CA ILE A 45 11.87 -9.35 13.73
C ILE A 45 11.37 -9.55 15.16
N GLU A 46 10.19 -9.03 15.51
CA GLU A 46 9.60 -9.17 16.85
C GLU A 46 9.40 -10.65 17.24
N ASP A 47 8.83 -11.46 16.35
CA ASP A 47 8.64 -12.90 16.55
C ASP A 47 9.97 -13.65 16.72
N SER A 48 11.00 -13.25 15.97
CA SER A 48 12.34 -13.86 16.09
C SER A 48 13.01 -13.52 17.42
N ILE A 49 12.77 -12.31 17.93
CA ILE A 49 13.27 -11.86 19.23
C ILE A 49 12.53 -12.59 20.35
N ASP A 50 11.20 -12.67 20.30
CA ASP A 50 10.38 -13.42 21.28
C ASP A 50 10.82 -14.88 21.37
N ARG A 51 11.02 -15.54 20.22
CA ARG A 51 11.51 -16.92 20.18
C ARG A 51 12.87 -17.08 20.83
N ARG A 52 13.83 -16.21 20.51
CA ARG A 52 15.17 -16.24 21.10
C ARG A 52 15.11 -16.05 22.61
N TYR A 53 14.30 -15.12 23.10
CA TYR A 53 14.14 -14.92 24.54
C TYR A 53 13.52 -16.14 25.21
N ARG A 54 12.52 -16.76 24.59
CA ARG A 54 11.92 -18.01 25.11
C ARG A 54 12.95 -19.14 25.21
N GLU A 55 13.73 -19.36 24.16
CA GLU A 55 14.80 -20.37 24.12
C GLU A 55 15.86 -20.11 25.20
N SER A 56 16.23 -18.84 25.47
CA SER A 56 17.17 -18.52 26.54
C SER A 56 16.64 -18.83 27.95
N TYR A 57 15.33 -18.71 28.19
CA TYR A 57 14.76 -19.12 29.48
C TYR A 57 14.75 -20.63 29.62
N ASP A 58 14.41 -21.37 28.56
CA ASP A 58 14.42 -22.83 28.62
C ASP A 58 15.85 -23.38 28.86
N GLU A 59 16.90 -22.76 28.29
CA GLU A 59 18.30 -23.11 28.53
C GLU A 59 18.78 -22.80 29.98
N GLU A 60 18.36 -21.68 30.59
CA GLU A 60 18.76 -21.33 31.96
C GLU A 60 18.14 -22.21 33.05
N TRP A 61 17.02 -22.89 32.77
CA TRP A 61 16.31 -23.73 33.74
C TRP A 61 16.59 -25.24 33.58
N GLU A 62 17.34 -25.65 32.55
CA GLU A 62 17.77 -27.04 32.34
C GLU A 62 19.13 -27.38 32.99
N GLU A 63 19.82 -26.40 33.60
CA GLU A 63 21.09 -26.58 34.35
C GLU A 63 20.88 -26.75 35.87
#